data_AF-A0A6P0SW49-F1
#
_entry.id   AF-A0A6P0SW49-F1
#
_cell.length_a   1.000
_cell.length_b   1.000
_cell.length_c   1.000
_cell.angle_alpha   90.00
_cell.angle_beta   90.00
_cell.angle_gamma   90.00
#
_symmetry.space_group_name_H-M   'P 1'
#
loop_
_entity.id
_entity.type
_entity.pdbx_description
1 polymer ?
#
loop_
_entity_poly.entity_id
_entity_poly.type
_entity_poly.pdbx_seq_one_letter_code
_entity_poly.pdbx_strand_id
1 'polypeptide(L)'
;MRSQSVTSTTEVLRQSVVVFSKNYLPINRVNIKRAIALLVTGKAEPIDFFGGKGYKVRSPSVVILVPSHIRLILTETEPTWRVPPVNRREVLRRDKHRCQYCGSTKKLTLD
;
A
#
# COMPACT_ATOMS: atom_id res chain seq x y z
N MET A 1 -25.15 13.08 31.33
CA MET A 1 -23.90 13.80 31.06
C MET A 1 -22.87 12.84 30.44
N ARG A 2 -22.72 12.84 29.11
CA ARG A 2 -21.57 12.20 28.45
C ARG A 2 -20.89 13.29 27.62
N SER A 3 -19.78 13.78 28.15
CA SER A 3 -18.88 14.73 27.54
C SER A 3 -18.43 14.20 26.17
N GLN A 4 -18.83 14.89 25.11
CA GLN A 4 -18.19 14.74 23.81
C GLN A 4 -16.81 15.40 23.93
N SER A 5 -15.76 14.59 24.07
CA SER A 5 -14.39 15.08 23.97
C SER A 5 -14.19 15.57 22.54
N VAL A 6 -14.04 16.89 22.39
CA VAL A 6 -13.66 17.54 21.14
C VAL A 6 -12.24 17.07 20.83
N THR A 7 -12.12 15.97 20.10
CA THR A 7 -10.84 15.48 19.59
C THR A 7 -10.45 16.39 18.44
N SER A 8 -9.25 16.97 18.50
CA SER A 8 -8.74 17.83 17.45
C SER A 8 -8.78 17.07 16.12
N THR A 9 -9.25 17.68 15.03
CA THR A 9 -9.43 17.01 13.72
C THR A 9 -8.16 16.30 13.22
N THR A 10 -7.00 16.83 13.60
CA THR A 10 -5.69 16.25 13.26
C THR A 10 -5.37 15.00 14.09
N GLU A 11 -5.90 14.90 15.31
CA GLU A 11 -5.69 13.78 16.22
C GLU A 11 -6.36 12.51 15.70
N VAL A 12 -7.58 12.63 15.14
CA VAL A 12 -8.29 11.52 14.48
C VAL A 12 -7.42 10.94 13.36
N LEU A 13 -6.81 11.79 12.53
CA LEU A 13 -5.98 11.35 11.39
C LEU A 13 -4.68 10.63 11.80
N ARG A 14 -4.22 10.78 13.05
CA ARG A 14 -3.04 10.09 13.60
C ARG A 14 -3.37 8.71 14.15
N GLN A 15 -4.65 8.38 14.33
CA GLN A 15 -5.05 7.09 14.85
C GLN A 15 -4.69 5.96 13.88
N SER A 16 -4.48 4.78 14.44
CA SER A 16 -4.13 3.58 13.67
C SER A 16 -5.33 2.65 13.51
N VAL A 17 -5.38 1.98 12.35
CA VAL A 17 -6.35 0.97 11.95
C VAL A 17 -5.60 -0.33 11.72
N VAL A 18 -6.14 -1.44 12.21
CA VAL A 18 -5.54 -2.77 12.02
C VAL A 18 -5.95 -3.32 10.66
N VAL A 19 -4.97 -3.85 9.91
CA VAL A 19 -5.15 -4.43 8.58
C VAL A 19 -4.97 -5.94 8.65
N PHE A 20 -5.99 -6.64 8.16
CA PHE A 20 -6.00 -8.09 8.03
C PHE A 20 -5.78 -8.53 6.60
N SER A 21 -5.20 -9.72 6.45
CA SER A 21 -5.18 -10.47 5.21
C SER A 21 -6.59 -10.93 4.84
N LYS A 22 -6.75 -11.41 3.61
CA LYS A 22 -7.98 -12.07 3.15
C LYS A 22 -8.43 -13.21 4.08
N ASN A 23 -7.49 -13.89 4.72
CA ASN A 23 -7.72 -14.99 5.67
C ASN A 23 -7.82 -14.51 7.14
N TYR A 24 -8.07 -13.23 7.38
CA TYR A 24 -8.18 -12.64 8.73
C TYR A 24 -6.93 -12.76 9.60
N LEU A 25 -5.76 -12.95 9.00
CA LEU A 25 -4.48 -12.88 9.72
C LEU A 25 -4.05 -11.41 9.87
N PRO A 26 -3.64 -10.95 11.06
CA PRO A 26 -3.18 -9.58 11.23
C PRO A 26 -1.86 -9.38 10.47
N ILE A 27 -1.83 -8.46 9.49
CA ILE A 27 -0.62 -8.18 8.70
C ILE A 27 0.07 -6.93 9.23
N ASN A 28 -0.68 -5.83 9.41
CA ASN A 28 -0.08 -4.52 9.67
C ASN A 28 -1.04 -3.59 10.42
N ARG A 29 -0.53 -2.48 10.94
CA ARG A 29 -1.29 -1.31 11.41
C ARG A 29 -0.97 -0.12 10.53
N VAL A 30 -1.99 0.52 9.99
CA VAL A 30 -1.86 1.70 9.11
C VAL A 30 -2.53 2.91 9.73
N ASN A 31 -2.13 4.11 9.35
CA ASN A 31 -2.85 5.32 9.78
C ASN A 31 -4.25 5.39 9.12
N ILE A 32 -5.13 6.20 9.68
CA ILE A 32 -6.48 6.44 9.12
C ILE A 32 -6.41 6.92 7.68
N LYS A 33 -5.46 7.81 7.32
CA LYS A 33 -5.35 8.33 5.94
C LYS A 33 -5.19 7.21 4.92
N ARG A 34 -4.31 6.24 5.19
CA ARG A 34 -4.10 5.08 4.32
C ARG A 34 -5.29 4.13 4.36
N ALA A 35 -5.90 3.92 5.53
CA ALA A 35 -7.13 3.12 5.64
C ALA A 35 -8.27 3.70 4.77
N ILE A 36 -8.47 5.03 4.78
CA ILE A 36 -9.44 5.71 3.90
C ILE A 36 -9.10 5.44 2.44
N ALA A 37 -7.84 5.61 2.04
CA ALA A 37 -7.44 5.38 0.67
C ALA A 37 -7.76 3.94 0.22
N LEU A 38 -7.48 2.93 1.06
CA LEU A 38 -7.78 1.53 0.77
C LEU A 38 -9.29 1.24 0.67
N LEU A 39 -10.10 1.84 1.55
CA LEU A 39 -11.55 1.69 1.52
C LEU A 39 -12.18 2.37 0.29
N VAL A 40 -11.79 3.62 0.01
CA VAL A 40 -12.32 4.40 -1.12
C VAL A 40 -11.91 3.80 -2.46
N THR A 41 -10.69 3.26 -2.56
CA THR A 41 -10.22 2.57 -3.77
C THR A 41 -10.80 1.16 -3.93
N GLY A 42 -11.61 0.67 -2.97
CA GLY A 42 -12.17 -0.67 -3.01
C GLY A 42 -11.15 -1.80 -2.82
N LYS A 43 -9.94 -1.50 -2.31
CA LYS A 43 -8.90 -2.49 -2.03
C LYS A 43 -9.10 -3.20 -0.68
N ALA A 44 -9.88 -2.59 0.21
CA ALA A 44 -10.16 -3.11 1.53
C ALA A 44 -11.65 -3.04 1.88
N GLU A 45 -12.07 -3.98 2.71
CA GLU A 45 -13.41 -4.08 3.29
C GLU A 45 -13.36 -3.76 4.79
N PRO A 46 -14.37 -3.06 5.34
CA PRO A 46 -14.48 -2.86 6.78
C PRO A 46 -14.79 -4.18 7.51
N ILE A 47 -14.23 -4.36 8.71
CA ILE A 47 -14.58 -5.48 9.59
C ILE A 47 -15.12 -4.94 10.92
N ASP A 48 -16.32 -5.38 11.29
CA ASP A 48 -16.99 -4.98 12.53
C ASP A 48 -16.89 -6.08 13.60
N PHE A 49 -15.75 -6.15 14.30
CA PHE A 49 -15.57 -7.10 15.41
C PHE A 49 -16.21 -6.64 16.73
N PHE A 50 -16.26 -5.33 17.00
CA PHE A 50 -16.62 -4.80 18.33
C PHE A 50 -17.63 -3.63 18.25
N GLY A 51 -18.80 -3.89 17.68
CA GLY A 51 -19.98 -3.04 17.86
C GLY A 51 -19.90 -1.62 17.29
N GLY A 52 -19.39 -1.46 16.07
CA GLY A 52 -19.50 -0.20 15.32
C GLY A 52 -18.62 0.95 15.80
N LYS A 53 -17.56 0.67 16.58
CA LYS A 53 -16.55 1.67 16.93
C LYS A 53 -15.67 1.98 15.72
N GLY A 54 -15.95 3.12 15.11
CA GLY A 54 -15.19 3.68 14.00
C GLY A 54 -15.00 5.20 14.14
N TYR A 55 -14.03 5.72 13.40
CA TYR A 55 -13.73 7.13 13.32
C TYR A 55 -14.57 7.77 12.23
N LYS A 56 -15.29 8.85 12.55
CA LYS A 56 -16.03 9.62 11.56
C LYS A 56 -15.12 10.71 11.00
N VAL A 57 -14.69 10.53 9.76
CA VAL A 57 -13.88 11.51 9.04
C VAL A 57 -14.78 12.30 8.12
N ARG A 58 -14.79 13.63 8.27
CA ARG A 58 -15.69 14.52 7.53
C ARG A 58 -14.91 15.31 6.48
N SER A 59 -15.50 15.44 5.30
CA SER A 59 -15.18 16.45 4.29
C SER A 59 -16.41 17.36 4.11
N PRO A 60 -16.28 18.49 3.40
CA PRO A 60 -17.42 19.37 3.12
C PRO A 60 -18.61 18.65 2.44
N SER A 61 -18.32 17.63 1.63
CA SER A 61 -19.34 16.94 0.81
C SER A 61 -19.63 15.50 1.24
N VAL A 62 -18.75 14.87 2.04
CA VAL A 62 -18.82 13.43 2.34
C VAL A 62 -18.40 13.17 3.78
N VAL A 63 -19.07 12.21 4.43
CA VAL A 63 -18.64 11.66 5.73
C VAL A 63 -18.25 10.20 5.53
N ILE A 64 -17.00 9.88 5.84
CA ILE A 64 -16.44 8.53 5.74
C ILE A 64 -16.34 7.94 7.13
N LEU A 65 -16.98 6.79 7.34
CA LEU A 65 -16.81 6.00 8.56
C LEU A 65 -15.64 5.04 8.37
N VAL A 66 -14.57 5.25 9.13
CA VAL A 66 -13.38 4.38 9.11
C VAL A 66 -13.45 3.42 10.29
N PRO A 67 -13.59 2.11 10.08
CA PRO A 67 -13.62 1.15 11.17
C PRO A 67 -12.23 1.04 11.84
N SER A 68 -12.20 0.43 13.02
CA SER A 68 -10.95 0.08 13.70
C SER A 68 -10.15 -1.03 13.01
N HIS A 69 -10.83 -1.83 12.18
CA HIS A 69 -10.30 -3.03 11.54
C HIS A 69 -10.72 -3.06 10.06
N ILE A 70 -9.78 -3.31 9.15
CA ILE A 70 -10.04 -3.48 7.72
C ILE A 70 -9.40 -4.76 7.19
N ARG A 71 -10.03 -5.41 6.22
CA ARG A 71 -9.53 -6.59 5.51
C ARG A 71 -9.11 -6.21 4.10
N LEU A 72 -7.93 -6.65 3.66
CA LEU A 72 -7.56 -6.54 2.25
C LEU A 72 -8.33 -7.57 1.43
N ILE A 73 -8.97 -7.11 0.36
CA ILE A 73 -9.73 -7.95 -0.58
C ILE A 73 -8.80 -8.46 -1.68
N LEU A 74 -7.90 -7.59 -2.14
CA LEU A 74 -6.82 -7.94 -3.05
C LEU A 74 -5.64 -8.47 -2.24
N THR A 75 -5.27 -9.72 -2.50
CA THR A 75 -3.86 -10.09 -2.41
C THR A 75 -3.17 -9.37 -3.56
N GLU A 76 -2.29 -8.41 -3.27
CA GLU A 76 -1.37 -7.88 -4.29
C GLU A 76 -0.43 -9.03 -4.71
N THR A 77 -0.94 -9.94 -5.52
CA THR A 77 -0.15 -10.79 -6.42
C THR A 77 0.12 -9.98 -7.67
N GLU A 78 0.85 -8.89 -7.51
CA GLU A 78 1.71 -8.46 -8.60
C GLU A 78 3.10 -8.96 -8.21
N PRO A 79 3.64 -9.99 -8.87
CA PRO A 79 5.06 -10.20 -8.80
C PRO A 79 5.64 -8.91 -9.37
N THR A 80 6.20 -8.07 -8.50
CA THR A 80 7.04 -6.96 -8.96
C THR A 80 8.00 -7.61 -9.94
N TRP A 81 7.88 -7.31 -11.23
CA TRP A 81 8.94 -7.56 -12.16
C TRP A 81 10.14 -6.90 -11.51
N ARG A 82 10.96 -7.71 -10.82
CA ARG A 82 12.09 -7.20 -10.08
C ARG A 82 12.94 -6.63 -11.19
N VAL A 83 12.93 -5.30 -11.31
CA VAL A 83 13.74 -4.61 -12.29
C VAL A 83 15.14 -5.16 -12.06
N PRO A 84 15.71 -5.88 -13.05
CA PRO A 84 17.00 -6.52 -12.84
C PRO A 84 17.96 -5.42 -12.39
N PRO A 85 18.77 -5.66 -11.34
CA PRO A 85 19.71 -4.66 -10.88
C PRO A 85 20.58 -4.24 -12.07
N VAL A 86 20.77 -2.92 -12.25
CA VAL A 86 21.59 -2.38 -13.34
C VAL A 86 23.05 -2.71 -13.04
N ASN A 87 23.47 -3.89 -13.44
CA ASN A 87 24.83 -4.37 -13.31
C ASN A 87 25.37 -4.80 -14.68
N ARG A 88 26.69 -4.93 -14.78
CA ARG A 88 27.39 -5.31 -16.00
C ARG A 88 26.82 -6.60 -16.64
N ARG A 89 26.41 -7.59 -15.83
CA ARG A 89 25.87 -8.87 -16.31
C ARG A 89 24.51 -8.69 -16.97
N GLU A 90 23.60 -7.94 -16.36
CA GLU A 90 22.25 -7.72 -16.88
C GLU A 90 22.25 -6.82 -18.12
N VAL A 91 23.12 -5.81 -18.18
CA VAL A 91 23.28 -4.98 -19.38
C VAL A 91 23.84 -5.79 -20.55
N LEU A 92 24.86 -6.62 -20.32
CA LEU A 92 25.38 -7.52 -21.36
C LEU A 92 24.34 -8.55 -21.81
N ARG A 93 23.51 -9.05 -20.88
CA ARG A 93 22.41 -9.98 -21.19
C ARG A 93 21.35 -9.31 -22.07
N ARG A 94 20.95 -8.07 -21.76
CA ARG A 94 20.04 -7.25 -22.58
C ARG A 94 20.54 -7.13 -24.02
N ASP A 95 21.83 -6.90 -24.17
CA ASP A 95 22.48 -6.65 -25.46
C ASP A 95 22.94 -7.95 -26.17
N LYS A 96 22.51 -9.13 -25.67
CA LYS A 96 22.89 -10.46 -26.20
C LYS A 96 24.41 -10.66 -26.29
N HIS A 97 25.16 -10.10 -25.34
CA HIS A 97 26.62 -10.07 -25.36
C HIS A 97 27.19 -9.52 -26.69
N ARG A 98 26.56 -8.47 -27.22
CA ARG A 98 26.97 -7.81 -28.46
C ARG A 98 27.13 -6.31 -28.27
N CYS A 99 28.21 -5.75 -28.78
CA CYS A 99 28.44 -4.32 -28.82
C CYS A 99 27.33 -3.67 -29.67
N GLN A 100 26.61 -2.70 -29.09
CA GLN A 100 25.51 -2.02 -29.77
C GLN A 100 25.96 -1.05 -30.88
N TYR A 101 27.26 -0.76 -30.94
CA TYR A 101 27.84 0.09 -31.98
C TYR A 101 28.38 -0.75 -33.15
N CYS A 102 29.35 -1.62 -32.89
CA CYS A 102 30.07 -2.35 -33.95
C CYS A 102 29.60 -3.81 -34.14
N GLY A 103 28.69 -4.31 -33.31
CA GLY A 103 28.23 -5.70 -33.39
C GLY A 103 29.23 -6.76 -32.91
N SER A 104 30.41 -6.36 -32.42
CA SER A 104 31.42 -7.29 -31.87
C SER A 104 30.89 -8.02 -30.64
N THR A 105 31.28 -9.29 -30.47
CA THR A 105 31.04 -10.11 -29.26
C THR A 105 32.28 -10.21 -28.35
N LYS A 106 33.40 -9.61 -28.76
CA LYS A 106 34.69 -9.68 -28.04
C LYS A 106 35.01 -8.35 -27.35
N LYS A 107 35.66 -8.42 -26.19
CA LYS A 107 36.16 -7.26 -25.40
C LYS A 107 35.08 -6.20 -25.15
N LEU A 108 33.91 -6.63 -24.67
CA LEU A 108 32.83 -5.71 -24.32
C LEU A 108 33.20 -4.94 -23.06
N THR A 109 33.00 -3.62 -23.07
CA THR A 109 33.19 -2.73 -21.93
C THR A 109 31.87 -2.04 -21.60
N LEU A 110 31.68 -1.76 -20.31
CA LEU A 110 30.60 -0.96 -19.76
C LEU A 110 31.31 -0.10 -18.70
N ASP A 111 31.22 1.22 -18.88
CA ASP A 111 31.85 2.23 -18.03
C ASP A 111 30.94 2.61 -16.85
#